data_AF-A0A969ZTR4-F1
#
_entry.id   AF-A0A969ZTR4-F1
#
_cell.length_a   1.000
_cell.length_b   1.000
_cell.length_c   1.000
_cell.angle_alpha   90.00
_cell.angle_beta   90.00
_cell.angle_gamma   90.00
#
_symmetry.space_group_name_H-M   'P 1'
#
loop_
_entity.id
_entity.type
_entity.pdbx_description
1 polymer ?
#
loop_
_entity_poly.entity_id
_entity_poly.type
_entity_poly.pdbx_seq_one_letter_code
_entity_poly.pdbx_strand_id
1 'polypeptide(L)'
;MDNINLEMLVAVEQLIDKPEDVFEIVEKYEKAVILKNNKPSYVLTKYKESDRSVSNKRVIAPSYTLHEAMQIVLSEQPNKTMRAVDLADEIYNRGLYRKKDGTKAKVNQIRARSENYTNMFEVQSPNIIKLK
;
A
#
# COMPACT_ATOMS: atom_id res chain seq x y z
N MET A 1 -8.35 -13.91 -21.81
CA MET A 1 -7.09 -14.58 -21.42
C MET A 1 -5.98 -13.67 -21.87
N ASP A 2 -5.22 -13.11 -20.94
CA ASP A 2 -4.10 -12.23 -21.29
C ASP A 2 -3.00 -13.09 -21.94
N ASN A 3 -2.75 -12.87 -23.24
CA ASN A 3 -1.66 -13.52 -23.94
C ASN A 3 -0.34 -12.92 -23.46
N ILE A 4 0.40 -13.66 -22.64
CA ILE A 4 1.76 -13.28 -22.26
C ILE A 4 2.65 -13.51 -23.49
N ASN A 5 3.17 -12.44 -24.06
CA ASN A 5 4.16 -12.53 -25.13
C ASN A 5 5.49 -13.03 -24.54
N LEU A 6 5.87 -14.26 -24.91
CA LEU A 6 7.08 -14.92 -24.43
C LEU A 6 8.36 -14.18 -24.83
N GLU A 7 8.34 -13.40 -25.92
CA GLU A 7 9.49 -12.60 -26.37
C GLU A 7 9.85 -11.46 -25.41
N MET A 8 8.97 -11.16 -24.44
CA MET A 8 9.23 -10.14 -23.42
C MET A 8 9.93 -10.69 -22.18
N LEU A 9 10.07 -12.01 -22.06
CA LEU A 9 10.72 -12.65 -20.92
C LEU A 9 12.23 -12.71 -21.15
N VAL A 10 12.98 -12.08 -20.26
CA VAL A 10 14.44 -11.92 -20.40
C VAL A 10 15.12 -12.39 -19.13
N ALA A 11 16.20 -13.17 -19.23
CA ALA A 11 16.96 -13.58 -18.07
C ALA A 11 17.75 -12.39 -17.50
N VAL A 12 17.93 -12.33 -16.17
CA VAL A 12 18.69 -11.25 -15.54
C VAL A 12 20.14 -11.20 -16.02
N GLU A 13 20.71 -12.34 -16.39
CA GLU A 13 22.05 -12.46 -16.97
C GLU A 13 22.11 -11.75 -18.34
N GLN A 14 21.07 -11.84 -19.18
CA GLN A 14 21.03 -11.14 -20.46
C GLN A 14 21.02 -9.62 -20.30
N LEU A 15 20.37 -9.11 -19.25
CA LEU A 15 20.39 -7.68 -18.93
C LEU A 15 21.80 -7.20 -18.51
N ILE A 16 22.61 -8.07 -17.92
CA ILE A 16 23.98 -7.76 -17.51
C ILE A 16 24.96 -7.92 -18.67
N ASP A 17 24.83 -9.00 -19.44
CA ASP A 17 25.77 -9.38 -20.49
C ASP A 17 25.54 -8.64 -21.81
N LYS A 18 24.27 -8.35 -22.15
CA LYS A 18 23.84 -7.75 -23.43
C LYS A 18 22.66 -6.79 -23.23
N PRO A 19 22.85 -5.67 -22.52
CA PRO A 19 21.77 -4.75 -22.19
C PRO A 19 21.08 -4.17 -23.43
N GLU A 20 21.80 -4.01 -24.55
CA GLU A 20 21.27 -3.48 -25.82
C GLU A 20 20.14 -4.35 -26.37
N ASP A 21 20.34 -5.68 -26.42
CA ASP A 21 19.31 -6.63 -26.87
C ASP A 21 18.04 -6.51 -26.01
N VAL A 22 18.20 -6.30 -24.71
CA VAL A 22 17.08 -6.15 -23.77
C VAL A 22 16.37 -4.82 -23.98
N PHE A 23 17.10 -3.75 -24.29
CA PHE A 23 16.50 -2.46 -24.62
C PHE A 23 15.71 -2.51 -25.93
N GLU A 24 16.18 -3.22 -26.95
CA GLU A 24 15.40 -3.43 -28.18
C GLU A 24 14.06 -4.13 -27.92
N ILE A 25 14.04 -5.12 -27.01
CA ILE A 25 12.80 -5.77 -26.56
C ILE A 25 11.87 -4.74 -25.90
N VAL A 26 12.40 -3.88 -25.03
CA VAL A 26 11.62 -2.80 -24.39
C VAL A 26 11.14 -1.77 -25.41
N GLU A 27 11.90 -1.48 -26.47
CA GLU A 27 11.45 -0.58 -27.53
C GLU A 27 10.33 -1.20 -28.37
N LYS A 28 10.45 -2.50 -28.69
CA LYS A 28 9.47 -3.25 -29.47
C LYS A 28 8.17 -3.47 -28.71
N TYR A 29 8.24 -3.75 -27.41
CA TYR A 29 7.10 -4.19 -26.59
C TYR A 29 6.69 -3.21 -25.49
N GLU A 30 7.31 -2.03 -25.43
CA GLU A 30 7.22 -1.02 -24.37
C GLU A 30 7.70 -1.48 -22.98
N LYS A 31 7.83 -2.79 -22.74
CA LYS A 31 8.28 -3.38 -21.49
C LYS A 31 8.95 -4.75 -21.70
N ALA A 32 9.83 -5.12 -20.78
CA ALA A 32 10.43 -6.44 -20.67
C ALA A 32 10.31 -6.96 -19.23
N VAL A 33 10.05 -8.24 -19.06
CA VAL A 33 9.96 -8.92 -17.76
C VAL A 33 11.27 -9.64 -17.50
N ILE A 34 11.97 -9.23 -16.45
CA ILE A 34 13.25 -9.80 -16.09
C ILE A 34 13.03 -10.98 -15.14
N LEU A 35 13.54 -12.14 -15.53
CA LEU A 35 13.50 -13.39 -14.79
C LEU A 35 14.80 -13.57 -14.01
N LYS A 36 14.69 -13.86 -12.70
CA LYS A 36 15.79 -14.31 -11.87
C LYS A 36 15.41 -15.68 -11.30
N ASN A 37 16.25 -16.69 -11.47
CA ASN A 37 15.93 -18.08 -11.10
C ASN A 37 14.61 -18.57 -11.72
N ASN A 38 14.37 -18.30 -13.01
CA ASN A 38 13.15 -18.62 -13.75
C ASN A 38 11.86 -18.04 -13.15
N LYS A 39 11.95 -16.99 -12.31
CA LYS A 39 10.81 -16.29 -11.73
C LYS A 39 10.84 -14.81 -12.09
N PRO A 40 9.70 -14.22 -12.48
CA PRO A 40 9.62 -12.79 -12.75
C PRO A 40 9.97 -12.01 -11.48
N SER A 41 11.02 -11.20 -11.58
CA SER A 41 11.58 -10.46 -10.44
C SER A 41 11.57 -8.95 -10.68
N TYR A 42 11.72 -8.51 -11.93
CA TYR A 42 11.67 -7.09 -12.29
C TYR A 42 10.91 -6.88 -13.59
N VAL A 43 10.46 -5.65 -13.82
CA VAL A 43 9.91 -5.21 -15.11
C VAL A 43 10.67 -3.95 -15.52
N LEU A 44 11.25 -3.98 -16.70
CA LEU A 44 11.88 -2.84 -17.34
C LEU A 44 10.89 -2.20 -18.30
N THR A 45 10.73 -0.88 -18.23
CA THR A 45 9.79 -0.12 -19.08
C THR A 45 10.48 1.09 -19.66
N LYS A 46 10.13 1.45 -20.90
CA LYS A 46 10.63 2.69 -21.51
C LYS A 46 10.13 3.89 -20.70
N TYR A 47 11.05 4.73 -20.23
CA TYR A 47 10.68 5.93 -19.49
C TYR A 47 9.97 6.94 -20.40
N LYS A 48 8.74 7.34 -20.05
CA LYS A 48 8.03 8.44 -20.73
C LYS A 48 7.94 9.63 -19.77
N GLU A 49 8.15 10.86 -20.26
CA GLU A 49 8.00 12.05 -19.40
C GLU A 49 6.59 12.23 -18.84
N SER A 50 5.57 11.65 -19.49
CA SER A 50 4.22 11.53 -18.93
C SER A 50 4.19 10.72 -17.62
N ASP A 51 5.10 9.76 -17.44
CA ASP A 51 5.19 8.91 -16.25
C ASP A 51 5.76 9.64 -15.03
N ARG A 52 6.35 10.84 -15.20
CA ARG A 52 6.73 11.71 -14.07
C ARG A 52 5.53 12.12 -13.21
N SER A 53 4.33 12.09 -13.78
CA SER A 53 3.09 12.29 -13.02
C SER A 53 2.55 10.99 -12.40
N VAL A 54 3.03 9.83 -12.88
CA VAL A 54 2.67 8.47 -12.45
C VAL A 54 3.72 7.88 -11.49
N SER A 55 4.84 8.55 -11.23
CA SER A 55 5.74 8.23 -10.10
C SER A 55 5.10 8.54 -8.74
N ASN A 56 3.93 9.18 -8.74
CA ASN A 56 2.90 8.96 -7.74
C ASN A 56 2.06 7.72 -8.08
N LYS A 57 2.70 6.58 -8.30
CA LYS A 57 2.14 5.31 -7.81
C LYS A 57 2.21 5.46 -6.29
N ARG A 58 1.29 6.28 -5.77
CA ARG A 58 0.62 6.00 -4.52
C ARG A 58 0.41 4.50 -4.62
N VAL A 59 1.11 3.75 -3.79
CA VAL A 59 0.51 2.53 -3.26
C VAL A 59 -0.92 2.95 -3.05
N ILE A 60 -1.85 2.42 -3.84
CA ILE A 60 -3.26 2.56 -3.54
C ILE A 60 -3.41 1.67 -2.29
N ALA A 61 -2.78 2.10 -1.19
CA ALA A 61 -3.24 1.80 0.13
C ALA A 61 -4.68 2.28 0.02
N PRO A 62 -5.66 1.39 0.20
CA PRO A 62 -7.02 1.84 0.34
C PRO A 62 -6.96 3.00 1.32
N SER A 63 -7.48 4.18 0.93
CA SER A 63 -7.70 5.21 1.94
C SER A 63 -8.83 4.68 2.80
N TYR A 64 -8.48 3.80 3.74
CA TYR A 64 -9.42 3.21 4.67
C TYR A 64 -10.14 4.37 5.33
N THR A 65 -11.45 4.26 5.49
CA THR A 65 -12.16 5.20 6.33
C THR A 65 -11.58 5.10 7.76
N LEU A 66 -11.76 6.15 8.57
CA LEU A 66 -11.16 6.20 9.91
C LEU A 66 -11.48 4.96 10.76
N HIS A 67 -12.70 4.42 10.67
CA HIS A 67 -13.11 3.25 11.45
C HIS A 67 -12.51 1.95 10.91
N GLU A 68 -12.38 1.78 9.59
CA GLU A 68 -11.67 0.64 9.01
C GLU A 68 -10.17 0.65 9.41
N ALA A 69 -9.53 1.82 9.38
CA ALA A 69 -8.15 1.98 9.83
C ALA A 69 -8.00 1.63 11.33
N MET A 70 -8.97 2.03 12.16
CA MET A 70 -9.02 1.64 13.58
C MET A 70 -9.15 0.13 13.74
N GLN A 71 -10.00 -0.53 12.96
CA GLN A 71 -10.20 -1.97 13.01
C GLN A 71 -8.90 -2.72 12.68
N ILE A 72 -8.20 -2.33 11.63
CA ILE A 72 -6.92 -2.94 11.23
C ILE A 72 -5.91 -2.85 12.39
N VAL A 73 -5.66 -1.64 12.89
CA VAL A 73 -4.66 -1.43 13.94
C VAL A 73 -5.01 -2.21 15.21
N LEU A 74 -6.29 -2.20 15.63
CA LEU A 74 -6.72 -2.94 16.81
C LEU A 74 -6.66 -4.46 16.61
N SER A 75 -7.00 -4.97 15.42
CA SER A 75 -6.99 -6.42 15.14
C SER A 75 -5.61 -7.06 15.27
N GLU A 76 -4.56 -6.28 15.06
CA GLU A 76 -3.17 -6.72 15.16
C GLU A 76 -2.60 -6.61 16.58
N GLN A 77 -3.31 -5.96 17.51
CA GLN A 77 -2.87 -5.90 18.90
C GLN A 77 -3.19 -7.20 19.65
N PRO A 78 -2.29 -7.70 20.51
CA PRO A 78 -2.51 -8.94 21.27
C PRO A 78 -3.83 -8.96 22.05
N ASN A 79 -4.22 -7.81 22.62
CA ASN A 79 -5.45 -7.68 23.42
C ASN A 79 -6.60 -7.02 22.66
N LYS A 80 -6.41 -6.73 21.37
CA LYS A 80 -7.33 -5.94 20.55
C LYS A 80 -7.71 -4.58 21.15
N THR A 81 -6.84 -4.03 21.99
CA THR A 81 -7.07 -2.78 22.74
C THR A 81 -5.94 -1.81 22.46
N MET A 82 -6.25 -0.53 22.32
CA MET A 82 -5.25 0.54 22.22
C MET A 82 -5.78 1.84 22.80
N ARG A 83 -4.89 2.72 23.25
CA ARG A 83 -5.29 4.07 23.66
C ARG A 83 -5.67 4.89 22.44
N ALA A 84 -6.67 5.77 22.57
CA ALA A 84 -7.15 6.57 21.45
C ALA A 84 -6.09 7.50 20.83
N VAL A 85 -5.11 7.96 21.63
CA VAL A 85 -3.97 8.76 21.16
C VAL A 85 -3.04 7.89 20.32
N ASP A 86 -2.59 6.78 20.88
CA ASP A 86 -1.67 5.84 20.24
C ASP A 86 -2.29 5.26 18.96
N LEU A 87 -3.60 5.00 18.96
CA LEU A 87 -4.36 4.55 17.79
C LEU A 87 -4.34 5.58 16.67
N ALA A 88 -4.50 6.87 16.99
CA ALA A 88 -4.42 7.93 15.99
C ALA A 88 -3.02 8.05 15.41
N ASP A 89 -1.98 7.91 16.25
CA ASP A 89 -0.58 7.96 15.83
C ASP A 89 -0.22 6.78 14.92
N GLU A 90 -0.61 5.58 15.31
CA GLU A 90 -0.33 4.37 14.55
C GLU A 90 -1.01 4.38 13.17
N ILE A 91 -2.27 4.81 13.11
CA ILE A 91 -3.01 5.00 11.85
C ILE A 91 -2.29 5.98 10.92
N TYR A 92 -1.75 7.08 11.47
CA TYR A 92 -1.06 8.11 10.70
C TYR A 92 0.31 7.65 10.23
N ASN A 93 1.09 7.03 11.12
CA ASN A 93 2.44 6.53 10.85
C ASN A 93 2.42 5.45 9.76
N ARG A 94 1.42 4.56 9.78
CA ARG A 94 1.20 3.54 8.76
C ARG A 94 0.55 4.06 7.48
N GLY A 95 0.10 5.31 7.47
CA GLY A 95 -0.59 5.91 6.33
C GLY A 95 -1.95 5.27 6.00
N LEU A 96 -2.57 4.56 6.95
CA LEU A 96 -3.84 3.86 6.74
C LEU A 96 -5.02 4.83 6.54
N TYR A 97 -4.96 5.98 7.23
CA TYR A 97 -5.91 7.08 7.05
C TYR A 97 -5.24 8.42 7.28
N ARG A 98 -5.60 9.39 6.44
CA ARG A 98 -5.27 10.80 6.62
C ARG A 98 -6.52 11.64 6.40
N LYS A 99 -6.63 12.76 7.11
CA LYS A 99 -7.67 13.76 6.83
C LYS A 99 -7.46 14.36 5.44
N LYS A 100 -8.47 15.06 4.91
CA LYS A 100 -8.39 15.74 3.60
C LYS A 100 -7.22 16.74 3.51
N ASP A 101 -6.84 17.32 4.64
CA ASP A 101 -5.70 18.24 4.78
C ASP A 101 -4.34 17.52 4.98
N GLY A 102 -4.32 16.19 4.93
CA GLY A 102 -3.12 15.37 5.13
C GLY A 102 -2.71 15.17 6.60
N THR A 103 -3.48 15.71 7.56
CA THR A 103 -3.15 15.64 9.00
C THR A 103 -3.67 14.36 9.68
N LYS A 104 -3.11 14.07 10.86
CA LYS A 104 -3.55 12.99 11.76
C LYS A 104 -4.99 13.19 12.23
N ALA A 105 -5.72 12.09 12.44
CA ALA A 105 -7.04 12.13 13.07
C ALA A 105 -6.95 12.66 14.51
N LYS A 106 -7.90 13.49 14.93
CA LYS A 106 -7.96 13.96 16.32
C LYS A 106 -8.49 12.85 17.22
N VAL A 107 -8.05 12.80 18.47
CA VAL A 107 -8.52 11.84 19.49
C VAL A 107 -10.04 11.87 19.63
N ASN A 108 -10.65 13.07 19.60
CA ASN A 108 -12.11 13.22 19.65
C ASN A 108 -12.82 12.55 18.45
N GLN A 109 -12.18 12.50 17.28
CA GLN A 109 -12.75 11.82 16.10
C GLN A 109 -12.69 10.31 16.25
N ILE A 110 -11.59 9.78 16.81
CA ILE A 110 -11.45 8.36 17.13
C ILE A 110 -12.55 7.95 18.13
N ARG A 111 -12.74 8.71 19.22
CA ARG A 111 -13.80 8.45 20.20
C ARG A 111 -15.20 8.50 19.60
N ALA A 112 -15.51 9.56 18.85
CA ALA A 112 -16.80 9.69 18.19
C ALA A 112 -17.06 8.51 17.24
N ARG A 113 -16.03 7.94 16.59
CA ARG A 113 -16.19 6.71 15.80
C ARG A 113 -16.43 5.49 16.69
N SER A 114 -15.69 5.32 17.79
CA SER A 114 -15.94 4.21 18.71
C SER A 114 -17.35 4.23 19.32
N GLU A 115 -17.90 5.42 19.59
CA GLU A 115 -19.27 5.60 20.10
C GLU A 115 -20.35 5.38 19.03
N ASN A 116 -20.09 5.77 17.77
CA ASN A 116 -21.04 5.58 16.67
C ASN A 116 -21.05 4.13 16.14
N TYR A 117 -19.94 3.40 16.26
CA TYR A 117 -19.77 2.04 15.76
C TYR A 117 -19.68 1.04 16.92
N THR A 118 -20.68 1.04 17.80
CA THR A 118 -20.76 0.16 18.99
C THR A 118 -20.79 -1.34 18.66
N ASN A 119 -21.15 -1.70 17.43
CA ASN A 119 -21.09 -3.08 16.94
C ASN A 119 -19.66 -3.55 16.66
N MET A 120 -18.74 -2.62 16.38
CA MET A 120 -17.34 -2.93 16.04
C MET A 120 -16.39 -2.63 17.20
N PHE A 121 -16.66 -1.57 17.97
CA PHE A 121 -15.78 -1.11 19.03
C PHE A 121 -16.49 -1.09 20.39
N GLU A 122 -15.70 -1.27 21.43
CA GLU A 122 -16.08 -1.14 22.83
C GLU A 122 -15.16 -0.12 23.50
N VAL A 123 -15.75 0.88 24.17
CA VAL A 123 -15.00 1.87 24.95
C VAL A 123 -14.91 1.36 26.38
N GLN A 124 -13.82 0.67 26.71
CA GLN A 124 -13.63 0.09 28.06
C GLN A 124 -13.33 1.15 29.12
N SER A 125 -12.71 2.25 28.71
CA SER A 125 -12.30 3.35 29.58
C SER A 125 -12.20 4.62 28.75
N PRO A 126 -12.24 5.82 29.35
CA PRO A 126 -12.25 7.07 28.59
C PRO A 126 -11.14 7.12 27.52
N ASN A 127 -9.97 6.54 27.77
CA ASN A 127 -8.86 6.57 26.83
C ASN A 127 -8.58 5.25 26.10
N ILE A 128 -9.30 4.15 26.35
CA ILE A 128 -8.99 2.82 25.80
C ILE A 128 -10.14 2.35 24.92
N ILE A 129 -9.80 1.95 23.70
CA ILE A 129 -10.72 1.42 22.71
C ILE A 129 -10.35 -0.02 22.45
N LYS A 130 -11.36 -0.90 22.47
CA LYS A 130 -11.25 -2.31 22.17
C LYS A 130 -12.02 -2.65 20.90
N LEU A 131 -11.48 -3.53 20.08
CA LEU A 131 -12.20 -4.16 18.97
C LEU A 131 -12.98 -5.38 19.49
N LYS A 132 -14.25 -5.48 19.13
CA LYS A 132 -15.09 -6.64 19.45
C LYS A 132 -14.71 -7.86 18.63
#